data_AF-A0A2X2WTR3-F1
#
_entry.id   AF-A0A2X2WTR3-F1
#
_cell.length_a   1.000
_cell.length_b   1.000
_cell.length_c   1.000
_cell.angle_alpha   90.00
_cell.angle_beta   90.00
_cell.angle_gamma   90.00
#
_symmetry.space_group_name_H-M   'P 1'
#
loop_
_entity.id
_entity.type
_entity.pdbx_description
1 polymer ?
#
loop_
_entity_poly.entity_id
_entity_poly.type
_entity_poly.pdbx_seq_one_letter_code
_entity_poly.pdbx_strand_id
1 'polypeptide(L)'
;MDKLKQFLKWGLLSVILQCLVLFVFDKFYFKLNSDVNVKAIDIASQHTKENKDVKLPDNITDKKISYDGEYIAYLNNNDVLKVLNTLKNDENNVDVENEQISYYTWLRDRNRLIVITNTKYNNKKNTVNLYSIDVDTNKTKKIELGNINSSYKVNEITVSTKTGVIYIEFKNEDTKESIVKRIDNNDDITDVKLITDSPGNIEVMPRADRLVYDSEKESGIYLTQPNKKLGINPIYKVRLLGVDETGNIYFGEIKDNKVFKIVYGNVEKSIDTWNKIPLEKSLELNKIYIGKDGEIYVLEEEQKIVKDIKNGKEYKYEGDFLQMYSNGFATIINGNKLHRVYFDSYKNA
;
A
#
# COMPACT_ATOMS: atom_id res chain seq x y z
N MET A 1 61.79 2.47 23.01
CA MET A 1 61.25 3.16 21.81
C MET A 1 61.00 2.19 20.65
N ASP A 2 61.84 1.17 20.44
CA ASP A 2 61.69 0.22 19.32
C ASP A 2 60.49 -0.72 19.42
N LYS A 3 60.13 -1.19 20.62
CA LYS A 3 58.95 -2.04 20.81
C LYS A 3 57.63 -1.32 20.47
N LEU A 4 57.53 -0.03 20.80
CA LEU A 4 56.36 0.80 20.45
C LEU A 4 56.28 1.04 18.94
N LYS A 5 57.42 1.34 18.30
CA LYS A 5 57.49 1.47 16.84
C LYS A 5 57.12 0.17 16.13
N GLN A 6 57.53 -0.98 16.67
CA GLN A 6 57.18 -2.28 16.11
C GLN A 6 55.70 -2.62 16.30
N PHE A 7 55.13 -2.33 17.47
CA PHE A 7 53.69 -2.45 17.73
C PHE A 7 52.86 -1.58 16.77
N LEU A 8 53.25 -0.32 16.58
CA LEU A 8 52.58 0.60 15.65
C LEU A 8 52.67 0.14 14.20
N LYS A 9 53.81 -0.43 13.77
CA LYS A 9 53.97 -1.01 12.43
C LYS A 9 53.02 -2.20 12.20
N TRP A 10 52.90 -3.10 13.17
CA TRP A 10 51.98 -4.23 13.09
C TRP A 10 50.51 -3.79 13.16
N GLY A 11 50.20 -2.79 13.98
CA GLY A 11 48.87 -2.17 14.03
C GLY A 11 48.48 -1.54 12.69
N LEU A 12 49.38 -0.76 12.08
CA LEU A 12 49.14 -0.15 10.78
C LEU A 12 48.97 -1.21 9.67
N LEU A 13 49.79 -2.27 9.70
CA LEU A 13 49.66 -3.38 8.75
C LEU A 13 48.31 -4.10 8.88
N SER A 14 47.83 -4.30 10.10
CA SER A 14 46.51 -4.89 10.37
C SER A 14 45.38 -4.03 9.81
N VAL A 15 45.43 -2.71 10.02
CA VAL A 15 44.43 -1.77 9.48
C VAL A 15 44.47 -1.76 7.95
N ILE A 16 45.65 -1.73 7.34
CA ILE A 16 45.79 -1.80 5.88
C ILE A 16 45.17 -3.10 5.36
N LEU A 17 45.44 -4.24 6.00
CA LEU A 17 44.89 -5.53 5.60
C LEU A 17 43.35 -5.56 5.72
N GLN A 18 42.80 -5.03 6.81
CA GLN A 18 41.34 -4.91 6.99
C GLN A 18 40.71 -4.01 5.93
N CYS A 19 41.30 -2.85 5.63
CA CYS A 19 40.85 -1.97 4.56
C CYS A 19 40.94 -2.63 3.18
N LEU A 20 41.98 -3.44 2.93
CA LEU A 20 42.14 -4.19 1.68
C LEU A 20 41.06 -5.26 1.53
N VAL A 21 40.75 -6.00 2.60
CA VAL A 21 39.67 -6.99 2.63
C VAL A 21 38.31 -6.30 2.41
N LEU A 22 38.05 -5.18 3.08
CA LEU A 22 36.83 -4.39 2.87
C LEU A 22 36.74 -3.82 1.46
N PHE A 23 37.84 -3.38 0.87
CA PHE A 23 37.90 -2.93 -0.52
C PHE A 23 37.63 -4.08 -1.51
N VAL A 24 38.14 -5.28 -1.23
CA VAL A 24 37.83 -6.47 -2.03
C VAL A 24 36.35 -6.82 -1.92
N PHE A 25 35.79 -6.79 -0.71
CA PHE A 25 34.35 -6.97 -0.53
C PHE A 25 33.57 -5.90 -1.31
N ASP A 26 33.86 -4.61 -1.13
CA ASP A 26 33.18 -3.52 -1.85
C ASP A 26 33.26 -3.65 -3.39
N LYS A 27 34.44 -3.92 -3.94
CA LYS A 27 34.66 -3.91 -5.40
C LYS A 27 34.33 -5.21 -6.11
N PHE A 28 34.41 -6.36 -5.44
CA PHE A 28 34.26 -7.66 -6.09
C PHE A 28 33.08 -8.49 -5.56
N TYR A 29 32.66 -8.28 -4.31
CA TYR A 29 31.61 -9.08 -3.67
C TYR A 29 30.29 -8.31 -3.50
N PHE A 30 30.38 -7.04 -3.12
CA PHE A 30 29.29 -6.07 -2.95
C PHE A 30 29.17 -5.12 -4.12
N LYS A 31 30.03 -5.24 -5.14
CA LYS A 31 29.66 -4.77 -6.48
C LYS A 31 28.29 -5.38 -6.70
N LEU A 32 27.26 -4.55 -6.80
CA LEU A 32 25.95 -5.03 -7.21
C LEU A 32 26.24 -5.85 -8.45
N ASN A 33 26.17 -7.17 -8.34
CA ASN A 33 26.02 -8.02 -9.49
C ASN A 33 24.63 -7.64 -9.98
N SER A 34 24.59 -6.57 -10.78
CA SER A 34 23.45 -6.12 -11.57
C SER A 34 23.07 -7.15 -12.64
N ASP A 35 23.83 -8.26 -12.70
CA ASP A 35 23.46 -9.49 -13.38
C ASP A 35 23.04 -10.57 -12.36
N VAL A 36 22.21 -10.19 -11.37
CA VAL A 36 21.19 -11.18 -10.98
C VAL A 36 20.38 -11.34 -12.25
N ASN A 37 20.52 -12.50 -12.88
CA ASN A 37 19.55 -12.97 -13.84
C ASN A 37 18.27 -13.21 -13.04
N VAL A 38 17.61 -12.10 -12.69
CA VAL A 38 16.20 -12.09 -12.35
C VAL A 38 15.63 -12.57 -13.66
N LYS A 39 15.38 -13.89 -13.73
CA LYS A 39 14.19 -14.29 -14.44
C LYS A 39 13.14 -13.41 -13.80
N ALA A 40 12.73 -12.37 -14.52
CA ALA A 40 11.35 -11.98 -14.48
C ALA A 40 10.66 -13.32 -14.69
N ILE A 41 10.27 -13.94 -13.58
CA ILE A 41 9.05 -14.68 -13.61
C ILE A 41 8.09 -13.52 -13.86
N ASP A 42 7.90 -13.22 -15.14
CA ASP A 42 6.57 -12.91 -15.59
C ASP A 42 5.77 -14.03 -14.96
N ILE A 43 5.14 -13.69 -13.84
CA ILE A 43 3.86 -14.30 -13.53
C ILE A 43 2.97 -13.72 -14.63
N ALA A 44 3.24 -14.13 -15.89
CA ALA A 44 2.26 -14.19 -16.94
C ALA A 44 1.18 -14.98 -16.25
N SER A 45 0.13 -14.25 -15.86
CA SER A 45 -0.99 -14.81 -15.17
C SER A 45 -1.48 -15.96 -16.02
N GLN A 46 -1.15 -17.19 -15.64
CA GLN A 46 -1.58 -18.41 -16.33
C GLN A 46 -3.10 -18.66 -16.16
N HIS A 47 -3.84 -17.62 -15.83
CA HIS A 47 -5.27 -17.62 -15.79
C HIS A 47 -5.73 -16.55 -16.77
N THR A 48 -6.08 -16.99 -17.97
CA THR A 48 -7.20 -16.38 -18.70
C THR A 48 -8.40 -16.51 -17.76
N LYS A 49 -8.52 -15.57 -16.80
CA LYS A 49 -9.62 -15.56 -15.81
C LYS A 49 -10.88 -15.26 -16.60
N GLU A 50 -11.62 -16.30 -16.94
CA GLU A 50 -12.96 -16.14 -17.51
C GLU A 50 -13.76 -15.28 -16.55
N ASN A 51 -14.39 -14.25 -17.09
CA ASN A 51 -15.12 -13.28 -16.33
C ASN A 51 -16.49 -13.86 -15.94
N LYS A 52 -16.46 -14.79 -14.99
CA LYS A 52 -17.67 -15.42 -14.45
C LYS A 52 -18.12 -14.65 -13.22
N ASP A 53 -19.39 -14.30 -13.25
CA ASP A 53 -20.03 -13.66 -12.12
C ASP A 53 -20.18 -14.64 -10.97
N VAL A 54 -20.01 -14.14 -9.75
CA VAL A 54 -20.07 -14.95 -8.53
C VAL A 54 -21.19 -14.44 -7.65
N LYS A 55 -22.02 -15.36 -7.15
CA LYS A 55 -23.05 -15.00 -6.17
C LYS A 55 -22.41 -14.88 -4.80
N LEU A 56 -22.48 -13.69 -4.21
CA LEU A 56 -22.08 -13.44 -2.84
C LEU A 56 -23.14 -13.93 -1.86
N PRO A 57 -22.75 -14.37 -0.66
CA PRO A 57 -23.70 -14.64 0.42
C PRO A 57 -24.52 -13.40 0.78
N ASP A 58 -25.74 -13.63 1.26
CA ASP A 58 -26.61 -12.56 1.72
C ASP A 58 -26.14 -12.01 3.08
N ASN A 59 -26.43 -10.73 3.33
CA ASN A 59 -26.12 -10.03 4.58
C ASN A 59 -24.62 -10.03 4.94
N ILE A 60 -23.76 -9.66 4.00
CA ILE A 60 -22.31 -9.48 4.25
C ILE A 60 -21.90 -8.00 4.18
N THR A 61 -20.89 -7.61 4.96
CA THR A 61 -20.38 -6.24 5.07
C THR A 61 -18.88 -6.16 4.78
N ASP A 62 -18.36 -4.94 4.65
CA ASP A 62 -16.93 -4.63 4.43
C ASP A 62 -16.24 -5.40 3.28
N LYS A 63 -16.94 -5.60 2.17
CA LYS A 63 -16.43 -6.38 1.02
C LYS A 63 -15.14 -5.76 0.44
N LYS A 64 -14.03 -6.53 0.38
CA LYS A 64 -12.76 -6.11 -0.23
C LYS A 64 -12.23 -7.18 -1.18
N ILE A 65 -11.88 -6.79 -2.40
CA ILE A 65 -11.42 -7.72 -3.44
C ILE A 65 -9.89 -7.75 -3.52
N SER A 66 -9.32 -8.94 -3.80
CA SER A 66 -7.87 -9.12 -3.95
C SER A 66 -7.33 -8.39 -5.19
N TYR A 67 -6.01 -8.20 -5.21
CA TYR A 67 -5.31 -7.44 -6.26
C TYR A 67 -5.55 -7.94 -7.69
N ASP A 68 -5.92 -9.22 -7.84
CA ASP A 68 -6.13 -9.91 -9.11
C ASP A 68 -7.59 -10.36 -9.30
N GLY A 69 -8.50 -9.91 -8.43
CA GLY A 69 -9.90 -10.29 -8.47
C GLY A 69 -10.17 -11.78 -8.23
N GLU A 70 -9.22 -12.58 -7.74
CA GLU A 70 -9.42 -14.00 -7.46
C GLU A 70 -10.17 -14.26 -6.16
N TYR A 71 -9.97 -13.41 -5.17
CA TYR A 71 -10.55 -13.57 -3.85
C TYR A 71 -11.34 -12.33 -3.45
N ILE A 72 -12.40 -12.54 -2.68
CA ILE A 72 -13.11 -11.46 -1.99
C ILE A 72 -13.19 -11.79 -0.51
N ALA A 73 -12.75 -10.84 0.31
CA ALA A 73 -12.87 -10.88 1.76
C ALA A 73 -14.11 -10.10 2.19
N TYR A 74 -14.81 -10.57 3.21
CA TYR A 74 -15.97 -9.88 3.80
C TYR A 74 -16.18 -10.31 5.25
N LEU A 75 -16.96 -9.52 5.98
CA LEU A 75 -17.51 -9.91 7.27
C LEU A 75 -18.90 -10.49 7.08
N ASN A 76 -19.17 -11.62 7.73
CA ASN A 76 -20.52 -12.17 7.83
C ASN A 76 -21.33 -11.48 8.94
N ASN A 77 -22.57 -11.92 9.13
CA ASN A 77 -23.48 -11.40 10.18
C ASN A 77 -22.96 -11.48 11.62
N ASN A 78 -21.93 -12.30 11.87
CA ASN A 78 -21.34 -12.50 13.19
C ASN A 78 -19.96 -11.82 13.30
N ASP A 79 -19.65 -10.87 12.41
CA ASP A 79 -18.36 -10.18 12.30
C ASP A 79 -17.16 -11.12 12.10
N VAL A 80 -17.39 -12.32 11.53
CA VAL A 80 -16.34 -13.28 11.20
C VAL A 80 -15.85 -13.00 9.78
N LEU A 81 -14.54 -12.82 9.63
CA LEU A 81 -13.87 -12.65 8.36
C LEU A 81 -13.88 -13.94 7.54
N LYS A 82 -14.41 -13.85 6.32
CA LYS A 82 -14.45 -14.92 5.33
C LYS A 82 -13.69 -14.50 4.08
N VAL A 83 -13.14 -15.49 3.37
CA VAL A 83 -12.51 -15.29 2.06
C VAL A 83 -13.11 -16.28 1.07
N LEU A 84 -13.73 -15.75 0.01
CA LEU A 84 -14.33 -16.53 -1.06
C LEU A 84 -13.41 -16.50 -2.29
N ASN A 85 -13.04 -17.67 -2.81
CA ASN A 85 -12.41 -17.81 -4.12
C ASN A 85 -13.49 -17.64 -5.21
N THR A 86 -13.35 -16.57 -5.98
CA THR A 86 -14.30 -16.13 -7.01
C THR A 86 -14.17 -16.88 -8.34
N LEU A 87 -13.22 -17.80 -8.47
CA LEU A 87 -13.08 -18.67 -9.64
C LEU A 87 -13.67 -20.05 -9.37
N LYS A 88 -13.49 -20.56 -8.14
CA LYS A 88 -13.94 -21.89 -7.71
C LYS A 88 -15.27 -21.87 -6.97
N ASN A 89 -15.72 -20.69 -6.54
CA ASN A 89 -16.88 -20.52 -5.67
C ASN A 89 -16.76 -21.33 -4.36
N ASP A 90 -15.58 -21.25 -3.75
CA ASP A 90 -15.20 -21.97 -2.53
C ASP A 90 -14.82 -20.97 -1.42
N GLU A 91 -15.37 -21.14 -0.23
CA GLU A 91 -15.21 -20.24 0.92
C GLU A 91 -14.27 -20.85 1.94
N ASN A 92 -13.23 -20.12 2.30
CA ASN A 92 -12.30 -20.47 3.38
C ASN A 92 -12.46 -19.51 4.56
N ASN A 93 -12.33 -20.07 5.76
CA ASN A 93 -12.22 -19.29 6.98
C ASN A 93 -10.79 -18.80 7.15
N VAL A 94 -10.64 -17.54 7.56
CA VAL A 94 -9.36 -17.01 8.02
C VAL A 94 -9.27 -17.25 9.52
N ASP A 95 -8.27 -18.03 9.95
CA ASP A 95 -8.03 -18.27 11.37
C ASP A 95 -7.23 -17.10 11.97
N VAL A 96 -7.90 -16.34 12.84
CA VAL A 96 -7.33 -15.24 13.64
C VAL A 96 -7.50 -15.49 15.15
N GLU A 97 -7.39 -16.75 15.58
CA GLU A 97 -7.38 -17.15 17.00
C GLU A 97 -8.63 -16.68 17.79
N ASN A 98 -9.78 -16.51 17.11
CA ASN A 98 -11.03 -15.95 17.65
C ASN A 98 -10.92 -14.51 18.20
N GLU A 99 -9.93 -13.74 17.75
CA GLU A 99 -9.82 -12.33 18.10
C GLU A 99 -10.80 -11.46 17.29
N GLN A 100 -11.23 -10.32 17.85
CA GLN A 100 -12.18 -9.44 17.16
C GLN A 100 -11.46 -8.68 16.03
N ILE A 101 -11.93 -8.84 14.79
CA ILE A 101 -11.42 -8.09 13.65
C ILE A 101 -11.79 -6.61 13.79
N SER A 102 -10.81 -5.75 13.54
CA SER A 102 -10.97 -4.29 13.58
C SER A 102 -10.70 -3.62 12.25
N TYR A 103 -9.85 -4.22 11.42
CA TYR A 103 -9.52 -3.74 10.09
C TYR A 103 -8.92 -4.89 9.27
N TYR A 104 -9.10 -4.87 7.95
CA TYR A 104 -8.33 -5.71 7.05
C TYR A 104 -8.17 -5.07 5.68
N THR A 105 -7.12 -5.45 4.95
CA THR A 105 -6.90 -5.02 3.57
C THR A 105 -6.04 -6.03 2.81
N TRP A 106 -6.19 -6.06 1.50
CA TRP A 106 -5.35 -6.87 0.62
C TRP A 106 -4.05 -6.14 0.28
N LEU A 107 -2.97 -6.90 0.16
CA LEU A 107 -1.77 -6.38 -0.51
C LEU A 107 -2.07 -6.13 -1.99
N ARG A 108 -1.44 -5.09 -2.55
CA ARG A 108 -1.70 -4.63 -3.93
C ARG A 108 -1.05 -5.50 -5.01
N ASP A 109 -0.24 -6.50 -4.65
CA ASP A 109 0.56 -7.29 -5.60
C ASP A 109 0.47 -8.81 -5.42
N ARG A 110 -0.26 -9.30 -4.41
CA ARG A 110 -0.38 -10.73 -4.10
C ARG A 110 -1.62 -11.04 -3.27
N ASN A 111 -2.04 -12.30 -3.26
CA ASN A 111 -3.19 -12.80 -2.48
C ASN A 111 -2.84 -12.96 -0.99
N ARG A 112 -2.43 -11.86 -0.38
CA ARG A 112 -2.10 -11.77 1.04
C ARG A 112 -2.97 -10.73 1.70
N LEU A 113 -3.61 -11.14 2.79
CA LEU A 113 -4.48 -10.31 3.59
C LEU A 113 -3.73 -9.83 4.83
N ILE A 114 -3.79 -8.54 5.10
CA ILE A 114 -3.38 -7.95 6.38
C ILE A 114 -4.64 -7.74 7.20
N VAL A 115 -4.66 -8.29 8.41
CA VAL A 115 -5.80 -8.20 9.34
C VAL A 115 -5.30 -7.63 10.67
N ILE A 116 -5.99 -6.63 11.20
CA ILE A 116 -5.76 -6.10 12.53
C ILE A 116 -6.89 -6.56 13.43
N THR A 117 -6.53 -7.20 14.53
CA THR A 117 -7.47 -7.66 15.55
C THR A 117 -7.23 -6.91 16.86
N ASN A 118 -8.28 -6.85 17.68
CA ASN A 118 -8.25 -6.27 19.00
C ASN A 118 -8.77 -7.28 20.02
N THR A 119 -8.07 -7.40 21.13
CA THR A 119 -8.57 -8.08 22.33
C THR A 119 -8.64 -7.08 23.47
N LYS A 120 -9.79 -7.00 24.13
CA LYS A 120 -9.99 -6.06 25.24
C LYS A 120 -9.03 -6.41 26.38
N TYR A 121 -8.08 -5.52 26.67
CA TYR A 121 -7.11 -5.69 27.75
C TYR A 121 -7.62 -5.04 29.04
N ASN A 122 -8.17 -3.82 28.94
CA ASN A 122 -8.87 -3.14 30.03
C ASN A 122 -9.89 -2.14 29.49
N ASN A 123 -10.53 -1.34 30.36
CA ASN A 123 -11.58 -0.39 29.96
C ASN A 123 -11.10 0.76 29.04
N LYS A 124 -9.80 0.95 28.85
CA LYS A 124 -9.22 2.05 28.05
C LYS A 124 -8.23 1.60 26.98
N LYS A 125 -7.84 0.32 26.96
CA LYS A 125 -6.80 -0.20 26.08
C LYS A 125 -7.19 -1.55 25.51
N ASN A 126 -6.82 -1.75 24.25
CA ASN A 126 -6.89 -3.01 23.55
C ASN A 126 -5.47 -3.51 23.30
N THR A 127 -5.26 -4.81 23.42
CA THR A 127 -4.10 -5.48 22.82
C THR A 127 -4.41 -5.61 21.33
N VAL A 128 -3.50 -5.12 20.50
CA VAL A 128 -3.68 -5.07 19.04
C VAL A 128 -2.69 -6.03 18.39
N ASN A 129 -3.18 -6.90 17.52
CA ASN A 129 -2.35 -7.83 16.77
C ASN A 129 -2.51 -7.59 15.26
N LEU A 130 -1.41 -7.79 14.53
CA LEU A 130 -1.40 -7.87 13.08
C LEU A 130 -1.26 -9.33 12.65
N TYR A 131 -2.13 -9.74 11.75
CA TYR A 131 -2.05 -11.01 11.04
C TYR A 131 -1.75 -10.75 9.56
N SER A 132 -0.75 -11.45 9.03
CA SER A 132 -0.46 -11.52 7.60
C SER A 132 -0.80 -12.93 7.13
N ILE A 133 -1.88 -13.07 6.35
CA ILE A 133 -2.39 -14.36 5.87
C ILE A 133 -2.16 -14.48 4.37
N ASP A 134 -1.38 -15.48 3.98
CA ASP A 134 -1.22 -15.92 2.60
C ASP A 134 -2.37 -16.87 2.25
N VAL A 135 -3.33 -16.40 1.45
CA VAL A 135 -4.58 -17.12 1.22
C VAL A 135 -4.39 -18.36 0.34
N ASP A 136 -3.42 -18.32 -0.57
CA ASP A 136 -3.13 -19.44 -1.46
C ASP A 136 -2.52 -20.63 -0.70
N THR A 137 -1.73 -20.36 0.35
CA THR A 137 -1.03 -21.39 1.14
C THR A 137 -1.59 -21.60 2.55
N ASN A 138 -2.57 -20.79 2.95
CA ASN A 138 -3.11 -20.70 4.31
C ASN A 138 -2.03 -20.49 5.40
N LYS A 139 -0.92 -19.84 5.05
CA LYS A 139 0.16 -19.51 5.99
C LYS A 139 -0.14 -18.20 6.67
N THR A 140 -0.10 -18.21 8.00
CA THR A 140 -0.38 -17.03 8.82
C THR A 140 0.84 -16.65 9.65
N LYS A 141 1.13 -15.35 9.70
CA LYS A 141 2.11 -14.75 10.61
C LYS A 141 1.39 -13.76 11.53
N LYS A 142 1.61 -13.86 12.84
CA LYS A 142 1.08 -12.94 13.87
C LYS A 142 2.20 -12.06 14.42
N ILE A 143 1.92 -10.77 14.62
CA ILE A 143 2.79 -9.79 15.26
C ILE A 143 1.97 -9.04 16.30
N GLU A 144 2.40 -9.05 17.57
CA GLU A 144 1.76 -8.26 18.63
C GLU A 144 2.22 -6.80 18.53
N LEU A 145 1.29 -5.88 18.27
CA LEU A 145 1.59 -4.44 18.17
C LEU A 145 1.62 -3.76 19.55
N GLY A 146 1.20 -4.49 20.59
CA GLY A 146 1.11 -4.04 21.97
C GLY A 146 -0.24 -3.37 22.29
N ASN A 147 -0.23 -2.59 23.37
CA ASN A 147 -1.45 -2.00 23.91
C ASN A 147 -1.70 -0.59 23.36
N ILE A 148 -2.82 -0.43 22.64
CA ILE A 148 -3.24 0.85 22.04
C ILE A 148 -4.50 1.34 22.77
N ASN A 149 -4.61 2.66 22.95
CA ASN A 149 -5.81 3.26 23.54
C ASN A 149 -7.03 2.97 22.65
N SER A 150 -8.13 2.52 23.25
CA SER A 150 -9.35 2.14 22.53
C SER A 150 -9.99 3.26 21.70
N SER A 151 -9.66 4.53 21.97
CA SER A 151 -10.09 5.70 21.17
C SER A 151 -9.40 5.81 19.81
N TYR A 152 -8.32 5.07 19.60
CA TYR A 152 -7.60 5.02 18.33
C TYR A 152 -8.09 3.82 17.51
N LYS A 153 -8.40 4.07 16.23
CA LYS A 153 -8.78 3.05 15.25
C LYS A 153 -7.76 3.02 14.12
N VAL A 154 -7.63 1.89 13.45
CA VAL A 154 -6.82 1.79 12.24
C VAL A 154 -7.50 2.65 11.16
N ASN A 155 -6.79 3.66 10.66
CA ASN A 155 -7.25 4.50 9.56
C ASN A 155 -6.79 3.91 8.22
N GLU A 156 -5.49 3.64 8.10
CA GLU A 156 -4.87 3.14 6.89
C GLU A 156 -3.68 2.23 7.19
N ILE A 157 -3.45 1.25 6.31
CA ILE A 157 -2.25 0.41 6.29
C ILE A 157 -1.66 0.48 4.89
N THR A 158 -0.37 0.80 4.80
CA THR A 158 0.39 0.73 3.55
C THR A 158 1.61 -0.17 3.72
N VAL A 159 1.90 -0.98 2.72
CA VAL A 159 2.90 -2.06 2.78
C VAL A 159 3.80 -2.01 1.55
N SER A 160 5.10 -1.96 1.77
CA SER A 160 6.08 -2.13 0.71
C SER A 160 6.33 -3.62 0.56
N THR A 161 5.81 -4.23 -0.50
CA THR A 161 5.95 -5.67 -0.70
C THR A 161 7.36 -6.07 -1.16
N LYS A 162 8.18 -5.09 -1.60
CA LYS A 162 9.59 -5.32 -1.97
C LYS A 162 10.51 -5.33 -0.76
N THR A 163 10.25 -4.44 0.20
CA THR A 163 11.09 -4.32 1.40
C THR A 163 10.43 -4.91 2.65
N GLY A 164 9.18 -5.36 2.55
CA GLY A 164 8.37 -5.96 3.62
C GLY A 164 7.99 -5.02 4.76
N VAL A 165 8.33 -3.73 4.66
CA VAL A 165 7.96 -2.72 5.67
C VAL A 165 6.46 -2.44 5.63
N ILE A 166 5.85 -2.39 6.81
CA ILE A 166 4.44 -2.08 7.03
C ILE A 166 4.35 -0.77 7.81
N TYR A 167 3.49 0.14 7.35
CA TYR A 167 3.07 1.31 8.12
C TYR A 167 1.60 1.20 8.46
N ILE A 168 1.27 1.49 9.71
CA ILE A 168 -0.10 1.45 10.23
C ILE A 168 -0.39 2.80 10.86
N GLU A 169 -1.41 3.49 10.36
CA GLU A 169 -1.94 4.68 10.98
C GLU A 169 -3.07 4.32 11.93
N PHE A 170 -2.91 4.70 13.20
CA PHE A 170 -3.96 4.71 14.19
C PHE A 170 -4.47 6.14 14.37
N LYS A 171 -5.73 6.41 14.10
CA LYS A 171 -6.35 7.74 14.21
C LYS A 171 -7.36 7.79 15.34
N ASN A 172 -7.29 8.84 16.15
CA ASN A 172 -8.26 9.10 17.19
C ASN A 172 -9.55 9.66 16.57
N GLU A 173 -10.68 9.04 16.85
CA GLU A 173 -11.96 9.43 16.26
C GLU A 173 -12.42 10.83 16.69
N ASP A 174 -12.08 11.25 17.92
CA ASP A 174 -12.51 12.51 18.51
C ASP A 174 -11.54 13.65 18.16
N THR A 175 -10.24 13.46 18.40
CA THR A 175 -9.23 14.53 18.24
C THR A 175 -8.69 14.64 16.83
N LYS A 176 -8.90 13.62 15.98
CA LYS A 176 -8.30 13.46 14.64
C LYS A 176 -6.77 13.40 14.63
N GLU A 177 -6.15 13.23 15.79
CA GLU A 177 -4.72 12.98 15.93
C GLU A 177 -4.39 11.54 15.55
N SER A 178 -3.24 11.33 14.92
CA SER A 178 -2.79 10.03 14.46
C SER A 178 -1.45 9.63 15.08
N ILE A 179 -1.31 8.33 15.35
CA ILE A 179 -0.07 7.66 15.68
C ILE A 179 0.25 6.73 14.51
N VAL A 180 1.41 6.90 13.89
CA VAL A 180 1.86 6.00 12.83
C VAL A 180 2.94 5.07 13.37
N LYS A 181 2.73 3.76 13.23
CA LYS A 181 3.71 2.73 13.56
C LYS A 181 4.34 2.17 12.28
N ARG A 182 5.63 1.90 12.34
CA ARG A 182 6.40 1.17 11.32
C ARG A 182 6.80 -0.18 11.88
N ILE A 183 6.62 -1.22 11.07
CA ILE A 183 7.11 -2.58 11.33
C ILE A 183 8.06 -2.93 10.19
N ASP A 184 9.27 -3.38 10.50
CA ASP A 184 10.20 -3.87 9.47
C ASP A 184 10.22 -5.40 9.36
N ASN A 185 11.12 -5.91 8.52
CA ASN A 185 11.23 -7.35 8.24
C ASN A 185 11.63 -8.20 9.44
N ASN A 186 12.23 -7.59 10.47
CA ASN A 186 12.57 -8.28 11.71
C ASN A 186 11.43 -8.21 12.74
N ASP A 187 10.29 -7.66 12.34
CA ASP A 187 9.12 -7.38 13.19
C ASP A 187 9.40 -6.31 14.26
N ASP A 188 10.44 -5.50 14.09
CA ASP A 188 10.73 -4.38 14.99
C ASP A 188 9.71 -3.26 14.78
N ILE A 189 9.02 -2.90 15.88
CA ILE A 189 7.96 -1.90 15.87
C ILE A 189 8.49 -0.57 16.38
N THR A 190 8.34 0.48 15.57
CA THR A 190 8.79 1.84 15.89
C THR A 190 7.71 2.87 15.60
N ASP A 191 7.66 3.94 16.41
CA ASP A 191 6.79 5.07 16.13
C ASP A 191 7.42 5.98 15.08
N VAL A 192 6.62 6.41 14.11
CA VAL A 192 7.06 7.27 13.00
C VAL A 192 6.79 8.71 13.35
N LYS A 193 7.86 9.51 13.48
CA LYS A 193 7.74 10.95 13.69
C LYS A 193 7.34 11.66 12.40
N LEU A 194 6.08 12.09 12.33
CA LEU A 194 5.55 12.93 11.26
C LEU A 194 5.74 14.42 11.58
N ILE A 195 5.62 15.27 10.55
CA ILE A 195 5.62 16.74 10.68
C ILE A 195 4.25 17.23 11.18
N THR A 196 3.18 16.53 10.83
CA THR A 196 1.82 16.79 11.30
C THR A 196 1.35 15.63 12.20
N ASP A 197 0.48 15.95 13.14
CA ASP A 197 -0.28 15.01 13.97
C ASP A 197 -1.56 14.50 13.28
N SER A 198 -1.90 15.02 12.09
CA SER A 198 -3.11 14.69 11.36
C SER A 198 -2.77 14.49 9.87
N PRO A 199 -2.05 13.41 9.53
CA PRO A 199 -1.83 13.02 8.15
C PRO A 199 -3.17 12.74 7.47
N GLY A 200 -3.25 13.00 6.17
CA GLY A 200 -4.36 12.54 5.35
C GLY A 200 -4.09 11.13 4.85
N ASN A 201 -3.85 10.98 3.56
CA ASN A 201 -3.49 9.69 2.97
C ASN A 201 -2.01 9.38 3.25
N ILE A 202 -1.70 8.10 3.46
CA ILE A 202 -0.34 7.61 3.63
C ILE A 202 0.01 6.52 2.60
N GLU A 203 1.22 6.60 2.04
CA GLU A 203 1.72 5.62 1.06
C GLU A 203 3.18 5.30 1.30
N VAL A 204 3.60 4.07 1.02
CA VAL A 204 5.01 3.68 1.15
C VAL A 204 5.72 3.64 -0.20
N MET A 205 6.94 4.17 -0.24
CA MET A 205 7.81 4.04 -1.39
C MET A 205 8.32 2.59 -1.52
N PRO A 206 8.08 1.91 -2.66
CA PRO A 206 8.37 0.49 -2.81
C PRO A 206 9.83 0.07 -2.56
N ARG A 207 10.82 0.95 -2.75
CA ARG A 207 12.25 0.59 -2.68
C ARG A 207 13.08 1.42 -1.69
N ALA A 208 12.45 2.28 -0.92
CA ALA A 208 13.18 3.27 -0.11
C ALA A 208 12.83 3.25 1.38
N ASP A 209 11.88 2.42 1.82
CA ASP A 209 11.37 2.40 3.21
C ASP A 209 10.97 3.80 3.70
N ARG A 210 10.41 4.59 2.78
CA ARG A 210 9.93 5.96 3.06
C ARG A 210 8.43 5.96 3.02
N LEU A 211 7.84 6.55 4.05
CA LEU A 211 6.44 6.93 4.06
C LEU A 211 6.29 8.27 3.35
N VAL A 212 5.34 8.36 2.45
CA VAL A 212 4.85 9.56 1.78
C VAL A 212 3.47 9.84 2.35
N TYR A 213 3.19 11.09 2.68
CA TYR A 213 1.89 11.46 3.25
C TYR A 213 1.56 12.91 2.92
N ASP A 214 0.28 13.26 2.95
CA ASP A 214 -0.16 14.65 2.98
C ASP A 214 -0.65 15.04 4.38
N SER A 215 -1.11 16.29 4.54
CA SER A 215 -1.70 16.77 5.80
C SER A 215 -3.14 17.19 5.61
N GLU A 216 -3.98 16.84 6.59
CA GLU A 216 -5.36 17.34 6.66
C GLU A 216 -5.38 18.84 6.95
N LYS A 217 -4.47 19.28 7.84
CA LYS A 217 -4.34 20.65 8.35
C LYS A 217 -3.61 21.58 7.37
N GLU A 218 -2.50 21.13 6.78
CA GLU A 218 -1.67 21.93 5.89
C GLU A 218 -1.67 21.41 4.44
N SER A 219 -1.45 22.31 3.48
CA SER A 219 -1.20 21.89 2.10
C SER A 219 0.25 21.47 1.93
N GLY A 220 0.47 20.23 1.51
CA GLY A 220 1.81 19.71 1.23
C GLY A 220 1.84 18.20 1.08
N ILE A 221 2.88 17.72 0.40
CA ILE A 221 3.28 16.32 0.41
C ILE A 221 4.59 16.22 1.18
N TYR A 222 4.69 15.24 2.06
CA TYR A 222 5.77 15.06 3.00
C TYR A 222 6.34 13.65 2.85
N LEU A 223 7.64 13.50 3.12
CA LEU A 223 8.32 12.20 3.17
C LEU A 223 8.94 11.99 4.53
N THR A 224 9.05 10.74 4.92
CA THR A 224 9.97 10.32 5.98
C THR A 224 11.32 9.93 5.38
N GLN A 225 12.39 10.12 6.16
CA GLN A 225 13.77 9.69 5.85
C GLN A 225 14.38 10.22 4.52
N PRO A 226 14.80 11.50 4.44
CA PRO A 226 14.76 12.49 5.51
C PRO A 226 13.34 13.04 5.70
N ASN A 227 12.99 13.39 6.93
CA ASN A 227 11.71 13.99 7.23
C ASN A 227 11.64 15.39 6.60
N LYS A 228 10.91 15.54 5.49
CA LYS A 228 10.85 16.80 4.73
C LYS A 228 9.51 16.99 4.03
N LYS A 229 9.12 18.25 3.87
CA LYS A 229 8.08 18.67 2.93
C LYS A 229 8.69 18.71 1.53
N LEU A 230 8.01 18.16 0.51
CA LEU A 230 8.40 18.38 -0.87
C LEU A 230 8.29 19.87 -1.19
N GLY A 231 9.26 20.40 -1.96
CA GLY A 231 9.33 21.80 -2.39
C GLY A 231 8.24 22.20 -3.40
N ILE A 232 7.03 21.71 -3.22
CA ILE A 232 5.85 22.09 -3.96
C ILE A 232 5.49 23.50 -3.48
N ASN A 233 5.37 24.44 -4.39
CA ASN A 233 4.82 25.76 -4.10
C ASN A 233 3.42 25.85 -4.72
N PRO A 234 2.42 25.13 -4.19
CA PRO A 234 1.15 25.03 -4.87
C PRO A 234 0.34 26.29 -4.57
N ILE A 235 -0.18 26.91 -5.63
CA ILE A 235 -1.21 27.96 -5.52
C ILE A 235 -2.47 27.37 -4.86
N TYR A 236 -2.67 26.06 -4.97
CA TYR A 236 -3.84 25.31 -4.50
C TYR A 236 -3.50 24.35 -3.35
N LYS A 237 -4.53 23.87 -2.65
CA LYS A 237 -4.35 22.77 -1.69
C LYS A 237 -3.95 21.50 -2.46
N VAL A 238 -3.06 20.67 -1.92
CA VAL A 238 -2.70 19.37 -2.53
C VAL A 238 -3.10 18.19 -1.65
N ARG A 239 -3.40 17.05 -2.29
CA ARG A 239 -3.71 15.78 -1.63
C ARG A 239 -3.01 14.60 -2.28
N LEU A 240 -2.47 13.70 -1.47
CA LEU A 240 -1.80 12.49 -1.95
C LEU A 240 -2.83 11.56 -2.60
N LEU A 241 -2.52 11.05 -3.80
CA LEU A 241 -3.37 10.11 -4.54
C LEU A 241 -2.80 8.69 -4.54
N GLY A 242 -1.48 8.54 -4.51
CA GLY A 242 -0.84 7.22 -4.57
C GLY A 242 0.65 7.29 -4.84
N VAL A 243 1.30 6.13 -4.76
CA VAL A 243 2.68 5.89 -5.20
C VAL A 243 2.70 4.64 -6.07
N ASP A 244 3.37 4.70 -7.23
CA ASP A 244 3.52 3.54 -8.12
C ASP A 244 4.76 2.68 -7.79
N GLU A 245 4.87 1.49 -8.38
CA GLU A 245 5.97 0.53 -8.20
C GLU A 245 7.35 1.06 -8.65
N THR A 246 7.36 2.12 -9.46
CA THR A 246 8.59 2.81 -9.86
C THR A 246 9.01 3.90 -8.87
N GLY A 247 8.16 4.21 -7.90
CA GLY A 247 8.38 5.22 -6.87
C GLY A 247 7.99 6.63 -7.30
N ASN A 248 7.16 6.79 -8.35
CA ASN A 248 6.56 8.10 -8.62
C ASN A 248 5.45 8.36 -7.62
N ILE A 249 5.41 9.59 -7.11
CA ILE A 249 4.37 10.09 -6.22
C ILE A 249 3.32 10.82 -7.06
N TYR A 250 2.05 10.54 -6.82
CA TYR A 250 0.91 11.17 -7.48
C TYR A 250 0.14 12.00 -6.46
N PHE A 251 -0.13 13.27 -6.76
CA PHE A 251 -0.98 14.11 -5.94
C PHE A 251 -1.94 14.96 -6.78
N GLY A 252 -3.10 15.25 -6.22
CA GLY A 252 -4.11 16.10 -6.82
C GLY A 252 -3.97 17.55 -6.33
N GLU A 253 -4.02 18.52 -7.24
CA GLU A 253 -4.33 19.91 -6.90
C GLU A 253 -5.83 20.06 -6.71
N ILE A 254 -6.23 20.66 -5.59
CA ILE A 254 -7.61 20.76 -5.13
C ILE A 254 -8.14 22.17 -5.35
N LYS A 255 -9.30 22.25 -6.01
CA LYS A 255 -10.12 23.45 -6.15
C LYS A 255 -11.56 23.09 -5.83
N ASP A 256 -12.22 23.88 -5.00
CA ASP A 256 -13.62 23.64 -4.59
C ASP A 256 -13.84 22.22 -4.02
N ASN A 257 -12.90 21.78 -3.18
CA ASN A 257 -12.84 20.45 -2.55
C ASN A 257 -12.76 19.26 -3.54
N LYS A 258 -12.45 19.51 -4.81
CA LYS A 258 -12.27 18.48 -5.84
C LYS A 258 -10.90 18.58 -6.50
N VAL A 259 -10.35 17.45 -6.90
CA VAL A 259 -9.13 17.36 -7.70
C VAL A 259 -9.44 17.86 -9.10
N PHE A 260 -8.72 18.87 -9.59
CA PHE A 260 -8.88 19.36 -10.97
C PHE A 260 -7.63 19.11 -11.83
N LYS A 261 -6.53 18.70 -11.20
CA LYS A 261 -5.26 18.40 -11.87
C LYS A 261 -4.48 17.38 -11.07
N ILE A 262 -3.89 16.42 -11.75
CA ILE A 262 -2.99 15.42 -11.16
C ILE A 262 -1.56 15.81 -11.52
N VAL A 263 -0.67 15.77 -10.53
CA VAL A 263 0.77 16.01 -10.69
C VAL A 263 1.50 14.78 -10.22
N TYR A 264 2.48 14.30 -11.01
CA TYR A 264 3.25 13.12 -10.62
C TYR A 264 4.69 13.11 -11.13
N GLY A 265 5.56 12.48 -10.34
CA GLY A 265 6.96 12.30 -10.67
C GLY A 265 7.76 11.69 -9.54
N ASN A 266 9.07 11.58 -9.75
CA ASN A 266 10.00 10.97 -8.81
C ASN A 266 10.77 12.06 -8.03
N VAL A 267 10.98 11.84 -6.74
CA VAL A 267 11.67 12.76 -5.82
C VAL A 267 13.15 12.96 -6.13
N GLU A 268 13.75 12.11 -6.96
CA GLU A 268 15.10 12.27 -7.49
C GLU A 268 15.19 13.39 -8.55
N LYS A 269 14.07 13.79 -9.13
CA LYS A 269 13.98 14.87 -10.12
C LYS A 269 13.38 16.12 -9.48
N SER A 270 13.73 17.29 -10.03
CA SER A 270 13.11 18.55 -9.59
C SER A 270 11.59 18.52 -9.80
N ILE A 271 10.84 19.04 -8.82
CA ILE A 271 9.36 19.07 -8.85
C ILE A 271 8.83 19.81 -10.08
N ASP A 272 9.57 20.80 -10.60
CA ASP A 272 9.17 21.56 -11.79
C ASP A 272 9.16 20.72 -13.07
N THR A 273 9.85 19.58 -13.06
CA THR A 273 9.90 18.61 -14.17
C THR A 273 8.83 17.53 -14.08
N TRP A 274 8.00 17.55 -13.02
CA TRP A 274 6.96 16.55 -12.84
C TRP A 274 5.83 16.75 -13.86
N ASN A 275 5.23 15.63 -14.25
CA ASN A 275 4.15 15.61 -15.22
C ASN A 275 2.88 16.20 -14.59
N LYS A 276 2.08 16.88 -15.41
CA LYS A 276 0.85 17.54 -14.98
C LYS A 276 -0.26 17.16 -15.96
N ILE A 277 -1.33 16.56 -15.44
CA ILE A 277 -2.51 16.16 -16.21
C ILE A 277 -3.70 16.95 -15.69
N PRO A 278 -4.19 17.98 -16.42
CA PRO A 278 -5.45 18.61 -16.08
C PRO A 278 -6.60 17.61 -16.29
N LEU A 279 -7.56 17.59 -15.38
CA LEU A 279 -8.76 16.76 -15.52
C LEU A 279 -9.82 17.53 -16.31
N GLU A 280 -10.53 16.83 -17.20
CA GLU A 280 -11.65 17.40 -17.98
C GLU A 280 -12.77 17.92 -17.06
N LYS A 281 -12.98 17.24 -15.93
CA LYS A 281 -13.90 17.61 -14.86
C LYS A 281 -13.19 17.48 -13.52
N SER A 282 -13.52 18.34 -12.56
CA SER A 282 -13.01 18.19 -11.19
C SER A 282 -13.69 17.00 -10.50
N LEU A 283 -12.91 16.14 -9.86
CA LEU A 283 -13.36 14.88 -9.27
C LEU A 283 -13.10 14.83 -7.76
N GLU A 284 -13.91 14.07 -7.03
CA GLU A 284 -13.60 13.74 -5.63
C GLU A 284 -12.38 12.81 -5.55
N LEU A 285 -11.65 12.87 -4.44
CA LEU A 285 -10.39 12.13 -4.26
C LEU A 285 -10.57 10.62 -4.45
N ASN A 286 -11.66 10.07 -3.90
CA ASN A 286 -12.02 8.65 -3.97
C ASN A 286 -12.50 8.18 -5.35
N LYS A 287 -12.63 9.08 -6.34
CA LYS A 287 -12.95 8.74 -7.73
C LYS A 287 -11.70 8.60 -8.59
N ILE A 288 -10.51 8.77 -8.03
CA ILE A 288 -9.23 8.65 -8.72
C ILE A 288 -8.46 7.48 -8.12
N TYR A 289 -7.98 6.59 -8.99
CA TYR A 289 -7.19 5.43 -8.59
C TYR A 289 -5.85 5.43 -9.33
N ILE A 290 -4.77 5.27 -8.56
CA ILE A 290 -3.42 5.14 -9.08
C ILE A 290 -3.08 3.65 -9.13
N GLY A 291 -2.88 3.13 -10.34
CA GLY A 291 -2.46 1.76 -10.59
C GLY A 291 -1.01 1.52 -10.20
N LYS A 292 -0.65 0.26 -9.97
CA LYS A 292 0.71 -0.15 -9.55
C LYS A 292 1.78 0.23 -10.57
N ASP A 293 1.45 0.24 -11.87
CA ASP A 293 2.39 0.55 -12.95
C ASP A 293 2.26 2.02 -13.42
N GLY A 294 1.61 2.85 -12.60
CA GLY A 294 1.42 4.27 -12.83
C GLY A 294 0.23 4.59 -13.72
N GLU A 295 -0.67 3.64 -14.00
CA GLU A 295 -1.95 3.94 -14.63
C GLU A 295 -2.76 4.91 -13.76
N ILE A 296 -3.59 5.73 -14.38
CA ILE A 296 -4.47 6.64 -13.66
C ILE A 296 -5.87 6.40 -14.17
N TYR A 297 -6.73 5.90 -13.29
CA TYR A 297 -8.11 5.64 -13.61
C TYR A 297 -9.03 6.62 -12.88
N VAL A 298 -10.08 7.04 -13.56
CA VAL A 298 -11.14 7.87 -12.99
C VAL A 298 -12.47 7.14 -13.08
N LEU A 299 -13.24 7.21 -12.00
CA LEU A 299 -14.57 6.64 -11.89
C LEU A 299 -15.64 7.70 -12.21
N GLU A 300 -16.43 7.42 -13.25
CA GLU A 300 -17.56 8.23 -13.69
C GLU A 300 -18.87 7.47 -13.42
N GLU A 301 -19.40 7.60 -12.19
CA GLU A 301 -20.53 6.79 -11.72
C GLU A 301 -21.85 7.06 -12.45
N GLU A 302 -22.09 8.30 -12.86
CA GLU A 302 -23.29 8.69 -13.61
C GLU A 302 -23.31 8.03 -14.99
N GLN A 303 -22.13 7.95 -15.63
CA GLN A 303 -21.93 7.34 -16.94
C GLN A 303 -21.70 5.83 -16.85
N LYS A 304 -21.49 5.29 -15.63
CA LYS A 304 -21.09 3.91 -15.35
C LYS A 304 -19.85 3.51 -16.15
N ILE A 305 -18.83 4.36 -16.11
CA ILE A 305 -17.55 4.18 -16.81
C ILE A 305 -16.39 4.31 -15.84
N VAL A 306 -15.37 3.46 -16.04
CA VAL A 306 -14.01 3.67 -15.55
C VAL A 306 -13.15 4.08 -16.74
N LYS A 307 -12.47 5.23 -16.67
CA LYS A 307 -11.63 5.75 -17.76
C LYS A 307 -10.17 5.79 -17.34
N ASP A 308 -9.29 5.19 -18.15
CA ASP A 308 -7.85 5.40 -18.06
C ASP A 308 -7.51 6.73 -18.75
N ILE A 309 -7.11 7.72 -17.97
CA ILE A 309 -6.90 9.08 -18.49
C ILE A 309 -5.55 9.25 -19.21
N LYS A 310 -4.63 8.29 -19.11
CA LYS A 310 -3.34 8.36 -19.80
C LYS A 310 -3.45 7.91 -21.26
N ASN A 311 -4.28 6.91 -21.55
CA ASN A 311 -4.48 6.40 -22.91
C ASN A 311 -5.90 6.65 -23.48
N GLY A 312 -6.82 7.18 -22.66
CA GLY A 312 -8.20 7.50 -23.06
C GLY A 312 -9.14 6.30 -23.13
N LYS A 313 -8.71 5.12 -22.65
CA LYS A 313 -9.53 3.91 -22.72
C LYS A 313 -10.65 3.93 -21.69
N GLU A 314 -11.83 3.48 -22.10
CA GLU A 314 -13.02 3.40 -21.25
C GLU A 314 -13.47 1.96 -21.03
N TYR A 315 -13.94 1.68 -19.81
CA TYR A 315 -14.51 0.42 -19.40
C TYR A 315 -15.92 0.67 -18.85
N LYS A 316 -16.94 0.26 -19.60
CA LYS A 316 -18.33 0.34 -19.17
C LYS A 316 -18.64 -0.77 -18.18
N TYR A 317 -19.53 -0.49 -17.23
CA TYR A 317 -19.95 -1.47 -16.25
C TYR A 317 -21.43 -1.38 -15.91
N GLU A 318 -21.94 -2.44 -15.29
CA GLU A 318 -23.29 -2.52 -14.76
C GLU A 318 -23.28 -2.70 -13.24
N GLY A 319 -24.38 -2.36 -12.59
CA GLY A 319 -24.55 -2.47 -11.14
C GLY A 319 -23.87 -1.35 -10.35
N ASP A 320 -23.63 -1.63 -9.07
CA ASP A 320 -23.02 -0.70 -8.12
C ASP A 320 -21.52 -0.92 -8.07
N PHE A 321 -20.76 0.17 -8.14
CA PHE A 321 -19.31 0.10 -8.09
C PHE A 321 -18.86 -0.38 -6.71
N LEU A 322 -18.00 -1.41 -6.66
CA LEU A 322 -17.46 -1.93 -5.42
C LEU A 322 -16.09 -1.34 -5.12
N GLN A 323 -15.09 -1.63 -5.95
CA GLN A 323 -13.69 -1.30 -5.69
C GLN A 323 -12.85 -1.41 -6.97
N MET A 324 -11.84 -0.54 -7.09
CA MET A 324 -10.70 -0.73 -8.01
C MET A 324 -9.62 -1.58 -7.35
N TYR A 325 -9.03 -2.50 -8.12
CA TYR A 325 -7.91 -3.34 -7.72
C TYR A 325 -6.84 -3.34 -8.82
N SER A 326 -5.65 -3.86 -8.52
CA SER A 326 -4.48 -3.68 -9.40
C SER A 326 -4.71 -4.12 -10.84
N ASN A 327 -5.44 -5.21 -11.05
CA ASN A 327 -5.69 -5.78 -12.37
C ASN A 327 -7.07 -5.42 -12.96
N GLY A 328 -7.88 -4.59 -12.29
CA GLY A 328 -9.26 -4.35 -12.72
C GLY A 328 -10.13 -3.58 -11.73
N PHE A 329 -11.44 -3.77 -11.84
CA PHE A 329 -12.40 -3.29 -10.86
C PHE A 329 -13.57 -4.27 -10.73
N ALA A 330 -14.32 -4.14 -9.65
CA ALA A 330 -15.47 -4.99 -9.37
C ALA A 330 -16.74 -4.16 -9.17
N THR A 331 -17.87 -4.76 -9.51
CA THR A 331 -19.21 -4.21 -9.31
C THR A 331 -20.14 -5.27 -8.74
N ILE A 332 -21.24 -4.82 -8.13
CA ILE A 332 -22.31 -5.68 -7.62
C ILE A 332 -23.56 -5.45 -8.47
N ILE A 333 -23.96 -6.48 -9.21
CA ILE A 333 -25.18 -6.51 -10.01
C ILE A 333 -26.31 -7.11 -9.16
N ASN A 334 -27.50 -6.51 -9.21
CA ASN A 334 -28.70 -7.00 -8.52
C ASN A 334 -28.51 -7.31 -7.02
N GLY A 335 -27.65 -6.55 -6.34
CA GLY A 335 -27.46 -6.60 -4.89
C GLY A 335 -26.53 -7.69 -4.35
N ASN A 336 -26.29 -8.80 -5.07
CA ASN A 336 -25.42 -9.89 -4.58
C ASN A 336 -24.57 -10.58 -5.65
N LYS A 337 -24.58 -10.13 -6.90
CA LYS A 337 -23.80 -10.75 -7.98
C LYS A 337 -22.52 -9.96 -8.22
N LEU A 338 -21.38 -10.49 -7.74
CA LEU A 338 -20.06 -9.91 -7.97
C LEU A 338 -19.68 -10.09 -9.44
N HIS A 339 -19.52 -8.97 -10.14
CA HIS A 339 -18.97 -8.89 -11.49
C HIS A 339 -17.58 -8.26 -11.41
N ARG A 340 -16.63 -8.79 -12.19
CA ARG A 340 -15.26 -8.30 -12.27
C ARG A 340 -15.04 -7.73 -13.66
N VAL A 341 -14.14 -6.78 -13.81
CA VAL A 341 -13.73 -6.26 -15.11
C VAL A 341 -12.23 -6.09 -15.06
N TYR A 342 -11.52 -6.81 -15.93
CA TYR A 342 -10.07 -6.78 -16.00
C TYR A 342 -9.57 -5.72 -16.98
N PHE A 343 -8.54 -4.97 -16.57
CA PHE A 343 -7.85 -4.05 -17.45
C PHE A 343 -7.01 -4.80 -18.49
N ASP A 344 -6.76 -4.16 -19.64
CA ASP A 344 -6.01 -4.82 -20.72
C ASP A 344 -4.52 -4.97 -20.42
N SER A 345 -3.96 -4.18 -19.51
CA SER A 345 -2.58 -4.36 -19.02
C SER A 345 -2.36 -5.77 -18.44
N TYR A 346 -3.42 -6.40 -17.91
CA TYR A 346 -3.41 -7.78 -17.45
C TYR A 346 -3.57 -8.81 -18.58
N LYS A 347 -4.28 -8.48 -19.66
CA LYS A 347 -4.56 -9.45 -20.75
C LYS A 347 -3.37 -9.68 -21.68
N ASN A 348 -2.39 -8.78 -21.66
CA ASN A 348 -1.19 -8.82 -22.49
C ASN A 348 0.09 -9.14 -21.68
N ALA A 349 -0.04 -9.52 -20.41
CA ALA A 349 1.06 -9.87 -19.51
C ALA A 349 1.24 -11.39 -19.38
#